data_AF-A0A962AKE6-F1
#
_entry.id   AF-A0A962AKE6-F1
#
_cell.length_a   1.000
_cell.length_b   1.000
_cell.length_c   1.000
_cell.angle_alpha   90.00
_cell.angle_beta   90.00
_cell.angle_gamma   90.00
#
_symmetry.space_group_name_H-M   'P 1'
#
loop_
_entity.id
_entity.type
_entity.pdbx_description
1 polymer ?
#
loop_
_entity_poly.entity_id
_entity_poly.type
_entity_poly.pdbx_seq_one_letter_code
_entity_poly.pdbx_strand_id
1 'polypeptide(L)'
;GFIAVNVNPLYTPRELEHQLKDSGALAIVVLENFASVLQQALHKTQVKHMVVASMGDMLGALKGAIVNFVVRRKMLPAWSLPG
;
A
#
# COMPACT_ATOMS: atom_id res chain seq x y z
N GLY A 1 22.04 4.02 -5.66
CA GLY A 1 21.23 3.03 -6.37
C GLY A 1 20.24 2.42 -5.39
N PHE A 2 19.14 1.85 -5.87
CA PHE A 2 18.13 1.17 -5.05
C PHE A 2 17.92 -0.25 -5.56
N ILE A 3 17.45 -1.14 -4.69
CA ILE A 3 17.04 -2.51 -5.03
C ILE A 3 15.54 -2.61 -4.79
N ALA A 4 14.81 -3.07 -5.80
CA ALA A 4 13.39 -3.35 -5.67
C ALA A 4 13.18 -4.79 -5.21
N VAL A 5 12.38 -4.98 -4.16
CA VAL A 5 11.95 -6.29 -3.69
C VAL A 5 10.45 -6.41 -3.96
N ASN A 6 10.07 -7.38 -4.78
CA ASN A 6 8.67 -7.64 -5.07
C ASN A 6 8.00 -8.30 -3.86
N VAL A 7 6.78 -7.89 -3.58
CA VAL A 7 5.95 -8.42 -2.50
C VAL A 7 4.64 -8.91 -3.08
N ASN A 8 4.15 -10.05 -2.58
CA ASN A 8 2.84 -10.54 -2.99
C ASN A 8 1.75 -9.71 -2.29
N PRO A 9 0.82 -9.10 -3.05
CA PRO A 9 -0.26 -8.29 -2.48
C PRO A 9 -1.27 -9.11 -1.65
N LEU A 10 -1.27 -10.44 -1.76
CA LEU A 10 -2.18 -11.33 -1.02
C LEU A 10 -1.64 -11.76 0.34
N TYR A 11 -0.48 -11.25 0.76
CA TYR A 11 0.06 -11.55 2.08
C TYR A 11 -0.85 -11.09 3.20
N THR A 12 -0.89 -11.90 4.25
CA THR A 12 -1.45 -11.51 5.54
C THR A 12 -0.55 -10.45 6.19
N PRO A 13 -1.06 -9.67 7.16
CA PRO A 13 -0.25 -8.67 7.85
C PRO A 13 1.04 -9.21 8.46
N ARG A 14 1.03 -10.45 8.99
CA ARG A 14 2.21 -11.08 9.60
C ARG A 14 3.26 -11.45 8.57
N GLU A 15 2.85 -11.97 7.42
CA GLU A 15 3.75 -12.32 6.32
C GLU A 15 4.37 -11.05 5.72
N LEU A 16 3.56 -10.00 5.52
CA LEU A 16 4.04 -8.71 5.04
C LEU A 16 5.04 -8.09 6.03
N GLU A 17 4.77 -8.12 7.34
CA GLU A 17 5.70 -7.66 8.37
C GLU A 17 7.05 -8.38 8.27
N HIS A 18 7.01 -9.71 8.12
CA HIS A 18 8.21 -10.52 7.98
C HIS A 18 9.00 -10.15 6.71
N GLN A 19 8.32 -10.04 5.56
CA GLN A 19 8.94 -9.67 4.28
C GLN A 19 9.60 -8.28 4.34
N LEU A 20 8.94 -7.30 4.97
CA LEU A 20 9.47 -5.94 5.09
C LEU A 20 10.67 -5.86 6.03
N LYS A 21 10.71 -6.71 7.07
CA LYS A 21 11.89 -6.84 7.95
C LYS A 21 13.05 -7.50 7.23
N ASP A 22 12.79 -8.63 6.58
CA ASP A 22 13.80 -9.44 5.88
C ASP A 22 14.44 -8.66 4.72
N SER A 23 13.63 -7.96 3.93
CA SER A 23 14.12 -7.13 2.83
C SER A 23 14.85 -5.85 3.25
N GLY A 24 14.73 -5.43 4.53
CA GLY A 24 15.28 -4.16 5.01
C GLY A 24 14.72 -2.92 4.32
N ALA A 25 13.52 -3.00 3.74
CA ALA A 25 12.94 -1.92 2.95
C ALA A 25 12.67 -0.67 3.80
N LEU A 26 13.13 0.50 3.31
CA LEU A 26 12.85 1.81 3.90
C LEU A 26 11.68 2.53 3.24
N ALA A 27 11.28 2.08 2.05
CA ALA A 27 10.17 2.63 1.29
C ALA A 27 9.31 1.50 0.73
N ILE A 28 8.00 1.74 0.63
CA ILE A 28 7.05 0.82 0.00
C ILE A 28 6.12 1.58 -0.94
N VAL A 29 5.87 0.98 -2.09
CA VAL A 29 4.81 1.40 -3.02
C VAL A 29 3.71 0.35 -2.92
N VAL A 30 2.48 0.78 -2.58
CA VAL A 30 1.36 -0.12 -2.33
C VAL A 30 0.12 0.38 -3.07
N LEU A 31 -0.70 -0.54 -3.58
CA LEU A 31 -2.01 -0.17 -4.09
C LEU A 31 -2.97 0.10 -2.93
N GLU A 32 -3.86 1.07 -3.11
CA GLU A 32 -4.78 1.55 -2.09
C GLU A 32 -5.62 0.45 -1.42
N ASN A 33 -5.96 -0.61 -2.15
CA ASN A 33 -6.70 -1.78 -1.65
C ASN A 33 -5.92 -2.70 -0.71
N PHE A 34 -4.61 -2.54 -0.61
CA PHE A 34 -3.76 -3.28 0.33
C PHE A 34 -3.24 -2.41 1.47
N ALA A 35 -3.61 -1.12 1.52
CA ALA A 35 -3.12 -0.19 2.52
C ALA A 35 -3.54 -0.56 3.96
N SER A 36 -4.70 -1.20 4.14
CA SER A 36 -5.14 -1.69 5.46
C SER A 36 -4.30 -2.85 5.99
N VAL A 37 -3.79 -3.70 5.09
CA VAL A 37 -2.89 -4.81 5.43
C VAL A 37 -1.52 -4.24 5.77
N LEU A 38 -1.02 -3.31 4.96
CA LEU A 38 0.21 -2.57 5.25
C LEU A 38 0.15 -1.90 6.62
N GLN A 39 -0.94 -1.17 6.93
CA GLN A 39 -1.11 -0.49 8.21
C GLN A 39 -0.90 -1.44 9.41
N GLN A 40 -1.44 -2.66 9.34
CA GLN A 40 -1.29 -3.65 10.40
C GLN A 40 0.14 -4.20 10.48
N ALA A 41 0.83 -4.32 9.35
CA ALA A 41 2.21 -4.83 9.26
C ALA A 41 3.28 -3.82 9.69
N LEU A 42 2.99 -2.51 9.66
CA LEU A 42 4.02 -1.46 9.79
C LEU A 42 4.72 -1.39 11.14
N HIS A 43 4.03 -1.71 12.25
CA HIS A 43 4.46 -1.41 13.62
C HIS A 43 5.86 -1.92 13.99
N LYS A 44 6.39 -2.91 13.27
CA LYS A 44 7.70 -3.52 13.54
C LYS A 44 8.65 -3.47 12.34
N THR A 45 8.40 -2.62 11.35
CA THR A 45 9.19 -2.54 10.12
C THR A 45 10.06 -1.28 10.10
N GLN A 46 11.03 -1.24 9.18
CA GLN A 46 11.89 -0.07 8.97
C GLN A 46 11.33 0.90 7.91
N VAL A 47 10.11 0.67 7.43
CA VAL A 47 9.47 1.48 6.39
C VAL A 47 9.22 2.88 6.93
N LYS A 48 9.76 3.87 6.23
CA LYS A 48 9.63 5.31 6.55
C LYS A 48 8.87 6.09 5.48
N HIS A 49 8.91 5.61 4.24
CA HIS A 49 8.25 6.26 3.11
C HIS A 49 7.21 5.33 2.51
N MET A 50 6.00 5.84 2.36
CA MET A 50 4.88 5.08 1.80
C MET A 50 4.28 5.85 0.64
N VAL A 51 4.22 5.20 -0.51
CA VAL A 51 3.51 5.71 -1.69
C VAL A 51 2.30 4.83 -1.88
N VAL A 52 1.11 5.41 -1.71
CA VAL A 52 -0.15 4.73 -2.00
C VAL A 52 -0.58 5.13 -3.40
N ALA A 53 -0.68 4.15 -4.30
CA ALA A 53 -1.18 4.34 -5.64
C ALA A 53 -2.65 3.92 -5.70
N SER A 54 -3.48 4.75 -6.31
CA SER A 54 -4.91 4.50 -6.51
C SER A 54 -5.18 4.02 -7.94
N MET A 55 -6.22 3.19 -8.12
CA MET A 55 -6.56 2.66 -9.45
C MET A 55 -6.93 3.75 -10.48
N GLY A 56 -7.40 4.90 -10.02
CA GLY A 56 -7.74 6.04 -10.86
C GLY A 56 -6.56 6.88 -11.35
N ASP A 57 -5.35 6.69 -10.83
CA ASP A 57 -4.21 7.59 -11.08
C ASP A 57 -3.82 7.63 -12.57
N MET A 58 -4.02 6.54 -13.29
CA MET A 58 -3.73 6.45 -14.73
C MET A 58 -4.90 6.84 -15.65
N LEU A 59 -6.06 7.21 -15.10
CA LEU A 59 -7.29 7.44 -15.88
C LEU A 59 -7.56 8.92 -16.20
N GLY A 60 -6.66 9.83 -15.80
CA GLY A 60 -6.84 11.27 -15.92
C GLY A 60 -7.83 11.84 -14.88
N ALA A 61 -7.85 13.16 -14.70
CA ALA A 61 -8.48 13.79 -13.54
C ALA A 61 -9.96 13.41 -13.32
N LEU A 62 -10.81 13.52 -14.35
CA LEU A 62 -12.25 13.30 -14.19
C LEU A 62 -12.61 11.82 -14.00
N LYS A 63 -12.09 10.94 -14.87
CA LYS A 63 -12.37 9.49 -14.80
C LYS A 63 -11.71 8.86 -13.56
N GLY A 64 -10.49 9.29 -13.24
CA GLY A 64 -9.76 8.85 -12.06
C GLY A 64 -10.51 9.21 -10.76
N ALA A 65 -11.03 10.43 -10.65
CA ALA A 65 -11.82 10.84 -9.48
C ALA A 65 -13.06 9.97 -9.27
N ILE A 66 -13.81 9.66 -10.35
CA ILE A 66 -15.00 8.80 -10.27
C ILE A 66 -14.61 7.38 -9.84
N VAL A 67 -13.57 6.80 -10.45
CA VAL A 67 -13.10 5.45 -10.11
C VAL A 67 -12.63 5.38 -8.66
N ASN A 68 -11.79 6.32 -8.22
CA ASN A 68 -11.31 6.39 -6.85
C ASN A 68 -12.47 6.51 -5.85
N PHE A 69 -13.49 7.31 -6.16
CA PHE A 69 -14.67 7.43 -5.31
C PHE A 69 -15.45 6.12 -5.18
N VAL A 70 -15.72 5.44 -6.30
CA VAL A 70 -16.48 4.17 -6.29
C VAL A 70 -15.71 3.08 -5.55
N VAL A 71 -14.41 2.95 -5.82
CA VAL A 71 -13.53 1.97 -5.20
C VAL A 71 -13.44 2.20 -3.69
N ARG A 72 -13.21 3.45 -3.25
CA ARG A 72 -13.17 3.83 -1.83
C ARG A 72 -14.47 3.51 -1.10
N ARG A 73 -15.62 3.75 -1.71
CA ARG A 73 -16.92 3.49 -1.05
C ARG A 73 -17.34 2.03 -1.02
N LYS A 74 -16.93 1.22 -2.00
CA LYS A 74 -17.44 -0.16 -2.16
C LYS A 74 -16.44 -1.26 -1.80
N MET A 75 -15.14 -1.03 -2.01
CA MET A 75 -14.14 -2.11 -2.05
C MET A 75 -12.99 -1.92 -1.07
N LEU A 76 -12.83 -0.74 -0.46
CA LEU A 76 -11.69 -0.43 0.38
C LEU A 76 -12.05 -0.50 1.87
N PRO A 77 -11.36 -1.34 2.66
CA PRO A 77 -11.40 -1.21 4.11
C PRO A 77 -10.84 0.16 4.52
N ALA A 78 -11.40 0.75 5.57
CA ALA A 78 -10.85 1.99 6.13
C ALA A 78 -9.42 1.75 6.60
N TRP A 79 -8.52 2.68 6.25
CA TRP A 79 -7.12 2.64 6.65
C TRP A 79 -6.62 4.05 6.94
N SER A 80 -5.58 4.13 7.77
CA SER A 80 -4.86 5.35 8.08
C SER A 80 -3.38 4.99 8.23
N LEU A 81 -2.58 5.39 7.26
CA LEU A 81 -1.12 5.21 7.29
C LEU A 81 -0.50 6.46 7.91
N PRO A 82 0.44 6.32 8.87
CA PRO A 82 1.15 7.46 9.42
C PRO A 82 1.97 8.14 8.31
N GLY A 83 1.82 9.45 8.17
CA GLY A 83 2.58 10.28 7.23
C GLY A 83 3.77 10.95 7.90
#